data_AF-A0A251VAS2-F1
#
_entry.id   AF-A0A251VAS2-F1
#
_cell.length_a   1.000
_cell.length_b   1.000
_cell.length_c   1.000
_cell.angle_alpha   90.00
_cell.angle_beta   90.00
_cell.angle_gamma   90.00
#
_symmetry.space_group_name_H-M   'P 1'
#
loop_
_entity.id
_entity.type
_entity.pdbx_description
1 polymer ?
#
loop_
_entity_poly.entity_id
_entity_poly.type
_entity_poly.pdbx_seq_one_letter_code
_entity_poly.pdbx_strand_id
1 'polypeptide(L)'
;MAHNFREKTGFNGGIPIDEDFFAQNISGMLDDDIAAVLFPNDIERVSGIKAGVAAGMPVIGLTTRNPKHMLMKANPTLLIENYEDPKLWEVLGELNKRENEA
;
A
#
# COMPACT_ATOMS: atom_id res chain seq x y z
N MET A 1 -40.23 -20.28 1.75
CA MET A 1 -38.85 -20.60 1.29
C MET A 1 -38.53 -19.65 0.15
N ALA A 2 -37.64 -18.67 0.37
CA ALA A 2 -36.71 -18.09 -0.63
C ALA A 2 -36.13 -16.77 -0.09
N HIS A 3 -34.88 -16.90 0.36
CA HIS A 3 -33.82 -15.90 0.54
C HIS A 3 -34.14 -14.40 0.67
N ASN A 4 -33.87 -13.88 1.87
CA ASN A 4 -33.50 -12.48 2.11
C ASN A 4 -32.22 -12.15 1.31
N PHE A 5 -32.35 -11.42 0.21
CA PHE A 5 -31.22 -10.79 -0.47
C PHE A 5 -30.81 -9.56 0.36
N ARG A 6 -29.75 -9.69 1.17
CA ARG A 6 -29.08 -8.50 1.74
C ARG A 6 -28.44 -7.77 0.56
N GLU A 7 -28.89 -6.56 0.27
CA GLU A 7 -28.27 -5.68 -0.72
C GLU A 7 -26.79 -5.52 -0.36
N LYS A 8 -25.91 -6.10 -1.19
CA LYS A 8 -24.46 -5.97 -1.09
C LYS A 8 -24.02 -4.72 -1.85
N THR A 9 -24.58 -3.56 -1.55
CA THR A 9 -24.11 -2.31 -2.13
C THR A 9 -22.85 -1.89 -1.37
N GLY A 10 -21.71 -1.91 -2.07
CA GLY A 10 -20.52 -1.20 -1.61
C GLY A 10 -20.77 0.30 -1.72
N PHE A 11 -20.23 1.10 -0.79
CA PHE A 11 -20.36 2.56 -0.82
C PHE A 11 -18.97 3.18 -1.06
N ASN A 12 -18.87 4.09 -2.02
CA ASN A 12 -17.69 4.94 -2.21
C ASN A 12 -17.92 6.26 -1.45
N GLY A 13 -17.33 6.41 -0.27
CA GLY A 13 -17.50 7.64 0.53
C GLY A 13 -18.94 7.96 0.95
N GLY A 14 -19.82 6.96 1.01
CA GLY A 14 -21.24 7.11 1.34
C GLY A 14 -22.19 7.14 0.13
N ILE A 15 -21.67 7.09 -1.10
CA ILE A 15 -22.47 6.99 -2.34
C ILE A 15 -22.58 5.51 -2.74
N PRO A 16 -23.79 4.95 -2.98
CA PRO A 16 -23.96 3.59 -3.46
C PRO A 16 -23.24 3.36 -4.79
N ILE A 17 -22.49 2.27 -4.89
CA ILE A 17 -21.94 1.80 -6.17
C ILE A 17 -23.04 1.02 -6.89
N ASP A 18 -23.65 1.66 -7.89
CA ASP A 18 -24.66 1.05 -8.76
C ASP A 18 -24.04 0.48 -10.05
N GLU A 19 -24.89 -0.10 -10.90
CA GLU A 19 -24.47 -0.77 -12.14
C GLU A 19 -23.88 0.23 -13.16
N ASP A 20 -24.43 1.44 -13.23
CA ASP A 20 -23.93 2.50 -14.11
C ASP A 20 -22.55 2.99 -13.62
N PHE A 21 -22.37 3.19 -12.32
CA PHE A 21 -21.08 3.52 -11.74
C PHE A 21 -20.06 2.41 -12.03
N PHE A 22 -20.43 1.15 -11.82
CA PHE A 22 -19.56 0.01 -12.07
C PHE A 22 -19.15 -0.07 -13.55
N ALA A 23 -20.11 0.06 -14.47
CA ALA A 23 -19.84 0.00 -15.90
C ALA A 23 -18.91 1.14 -16.37
N GLN A 24 -19.07 2.35 -15.82
CA GLN A 24 -18.31 3.53 -16.23
C GLN A 24 -16.93 3.64 -15.56
N ASN A 25 -16.78 3.13 -14.33
CA ASN A 25 -15.62 3.43 -13.47
C ASN A 25 -14.85 2.20 -12.98
N ILE A 26 -15.30 0.98 -13.30
CA ILE A 26 -14.69 -0.26 -12.80
C ILE A 26 -14.50 -1.28 -13.92
N SER A 27 -15.50 -1.46 -14.77
CA SER A 27 -15.48 -2.46 -15.85
C SER A 27 -14.36 -2.18 -16.88
N GLY A 28 -13.46 -3.14 -17.08
CA GLY A 28 -12.34 -3.02 -18.03
C GLY A 28 -11.12 -2.24 -17.51
N MET A 29 -11.14 -1.77 -16.25
CA MET A 29 -10.00 -1.11 -15.62
C MET A 29 -9.08 -2.11 -14.91
N LEU A 30 -7.81 -1.73 -14.72
CA LEU A 30 -6.87 -2.50 -13.89
C LEU A 30 -7.19 -2.27 -12.40
N ASP A 31 -6.91 -3.26 -11.55
CA ASP A 31 -7.17 -3.20 -10.11
C ASP A 31 -6.63 -1.94 -9.43
N ASP A 32 -5.47 -1.44 -9.90
CA ASP A 32 -4.85 -0.23 -9.34
C ASP A 32 -5.62 1.06 -9.66
N ASP A 33 -6.17 1.13 -10.87
CA ASP A 33 -6.98 2.27 -11.32
C ASP A 33 -8.37 2.24 -10.66
N ILE A 34 -8.95 1.05 -10.49
CA ILE A 34 -10.21 0.85 -9.75
C ILE A 34 -10.08 1.39 -8.32
N ALA A 35 -9.00 1.03 -7.63
CA ALA A 35 -8.78 1.49 -6.26
C ALA A 35 -8.55 3.02 -6.18
N ALA A 36 -7.97 3.65 -7.20
CA ALA A 36 -7.85 5.11 -7.24
C ALA A 36 -9.22 5.81 -7.37
N VAL A 37 -10.16 5.21 -8.10
CA VAL A 37 -11.52 5.74 -8.28
C VAL A 37 -12.44 5.45 -7.09
N LEU A 38 -12.33 4.24 -6.53
CA LEU A 38 -13.11 3.81 -5.37
C LEU A 38 -12.63 4.42 -4.06
N PHE A 39 -11.36 4.79 -3.98
CA PHE A 39 -10.78 5.34 -2.77
C PHE A 39 -9.98 6.61 -3.08
N PRO A 40 -10.61 7.66 -3.64
CA PRO A 40 -9.93 8.86 -4.13
C PRO A 40 -9.35 9.71 -2.99
N ASN A 41 -9.82 9.50 -1.76
CA ASN A 41 -9.24 10.12 -0.55
C ASN A 41 -8.35 9.15 0.24
N ASP A 42 -8.35 7.86 -0.12
CA ASP A 42 -7.51 6.81 0.46
C ASP A 42 -6.27 6.58 -0.43
N ILE A 43 -5.73 7.68 -0.98
CA ILE A 43 -4.46 7.72 -1.73
C ILE A 43 -3.25 7.39 -0.82
N GLU A 44 -3.48 6.95 0.42
CA GLU A 44 -2.43 6.40 1.27
C GLU A 44 -2.04 4.97 0.88
N ARG A 45 -1.59 4.78 -0.37
CA ARG A 45 -0.83 3.59 -0.81
C ARG A 45 0.55 3.45 -0.14
N VAL A 46 0.77 4.13 0.98
CA VAL A 46 2.03 4.15 1.75
C VAL A 46 1.74 3.99 3.25
N SER A 47 0.62 3.35 3.61
CA SER A 47 0.11 3.30 4.99
C SER A 47 1.08 2.67 5.99
N GLY A 48 1.85 1.65 5.61
CA GLY A 48 2.88 1.05 6.48
C GLY A 48 4.16 1.89 6.58
N ILE A 49 4.67 2.42 5.46
CA ILE A 49 5.94 3.16 5.45
C ILE A 49 5.78 4.52 6.16
N LYS A 50 4.72 5.27 5.85
CA LYS A 50 4.44 6.55 6.51
C LYS A 50 4.26 6.37 8.01
N ALA A 51 3.50 5.36 8.44
CA ALA A 51 3.28 5.09 9.86
C ALA A 51 4.58 4.75 10.59
N GLY A 52 5.41 3.85 10.03
CA GLY A 52 6.70 3.50 10.63
C GLY A 52 7.64 4.70 10.73
N VAL A 53 7.72 5.53 9.69
CA VAL A 53 8.55 6.75 9.72
C VAL A 53 8.01 7.77 10.73
N ALA A 54 6.69 7.98 10.79
CA ALA A 54 6.06 8.87 11.78
C ALA A 54 6.25 8.38 13.22
N ALA A 55 6.37 7.06 13.42
CA ALA A 55 6.70 6.46 14.71
C ALA A 55 8.20 6.53 15.05
N GLY A 56 9.04 7.10 14.18
CA GLY A 56 10.49 7.18 14.35
C GLY A 56 11.21 5.84 14.17
N MET A 57 10.54 4.84 13.56
CA MET A 57 11.13 3.53 13.32
C MET A 57 11.97 3.53 12.03
N PRO A 58 13.06 2.75 11.96
CA PRO A 58 13.74 2.50 10.70
C PRO A 58 12.84 1.66 9.79
N VAL A 59 12.56 2.16 8.59
CA VAL A 59 11.63 1.54 7.64
C VAL A 59 12.32 1.19 6.34
N ILE A 60 12.10 -0.04 5.87
CA ILE A 60 12.52 -0.51 4.55
C ILE A 60 11.30 -0.53 3.62
N GLY A 61 11.35 0.22 2.53
CA GLY A 61 10.29 0.24 1.51
C GLY A 61 10.60 -0.68 0.34
N LEU A 62 9.64 -1.53 -0.03
CA LEU A 62 9.76 -2.46 -1.15
C LEU A 62 9.19 -1.83 -2.44
N THR A 63 10.00 -1.72 -3.49
CA THR A 63 9.60 -1.07 -4.76
C THR A 63 8.93 -2.03 -5.76
N THR A 64 8.62 -3.27 -5.38
CA THR A 64 7.99 -4.27 -6.26
C THR A 64 6.61 -3.85 -6.77
N ARG A 65 5.81 -3.19 -5.93
CA ARG A 65 4.43 -2.78 -6.24
C ARG A 65 4.23 -1.27 -6.31
N ASN A 66 5.25 -0.50 -5.93
CA ASN A 66 5.16 0.95 -5.88
C ASN A 66 6.42 1.57 -6.49
N PRO A 67 6.29 2.54 -7.42
CA PRO A 67 7.41 3.27 -7.97
C PRO A 67 8.25 3.95 -6.86
N LYS A 68 9.57 3.92 -7.02
CA LYS A 68 10.53 4.53 -6.08
C LYS A 68 10.17 5.97 -5.70
N HIS A 69 9.80 6.80 -6.68
CA HIS A 69 9.49 8.22 -6.46
C HIS A 69 8.25 8.43 -5.56
N MET A 70 7.33 7.45 -5.50
CA MET A 70 6.18 7.52 -4.59
C MET A 70 6.58 7.18 -3.16
N LEU A 71 7.39 6.13 -2.98
CA LEU A 71 7.83 5.71 -1.64
C LEU A 71 8.77 6.72 -0.99
N MET A 72 9.62 7.40 -1.78
CA MET A 72 10.51 8.45 -1.28
C MET A 72 9.78 9.62 -0.63
N LYS A 73 8.49 9.87 -0.96
CA LYS A 73 7.70 10.92 -0.30
C LYS A 73 7.52 10.68 1.21
N ALA A 74 7.58 9.42 1.64
CA ALA A 74 7.49 9.06 3.05
C ALA A 74 8.87 9.00 3.74
N ASN A 75 9.97 9.23 3.02
CA ASN A 75 11.34 9.19 3.53
C ASN A 75 11.70 7.92 4.34
N PRO A 76 11.55 6.71 3.76
CA PRO A 76 12.01 5.49 4.39
C PRO A 76 13.54 5.49 4.55
N THR A 77 14.04 4.70 5.48
CA THR A 77 15.48 4.52 5.74
C THR A 77 16.20 3.87 4.56
N LEU A 78 15.54 2.91 3.91
CA LEU A 78 16.08 2.18 2.76
C LEU A 78 14.96 1.82 1.79
N LEU A 79 15.27 1.78 0.50
CA LEU A 79 14.41 1.20 -0.53
C LEU A 79 15.11 0.00 -1.16
N ILE A 80 14.39 -1.11 -1.31
CA ILE A 80 14.87 -2.34 -1.92
C ILE A 80 13.93 -2.81 -3.02
N GLU A 81 14.48 -3.42 -4.06
CA GLU A 81 13.69 -3.95 -5.18
C GLU A 81 13.05 -5.29 -4.86
N ASN A 82 13.72 -6.12 -4.06
CA ASN A 82 13.28 -7.43 -3.59
C ASN A 82 14.12 -7.85 -2.37
N TYR A 83 13.85 -9.04 -1.81
CA TYR A 83 14.60 -9.56 -0.65
C TYR A 83 16.00 -10.08 -0.99
N GLU A 84 16.37 -10.13 -2.27
CA GLU A 84 17.70 -10.51 -2.73
C GLU A 84 18.63 -9.29 -2.86
N ASP A 85 18.10 -8.06 -2.65
CA ASP A 85 18.89 -6.84 -2.71
C ASP A 85 20.04 -6.87 -1.69
N PRO A 86 21.31 -6.83 -2.11
CA PRO A 86 22.46 -6.89 -1.20
C PRO A 86 22.44 -5.80 -0.12
N LYS A 87 21.84 -4.64 -0.40
CA LYS A 87 21.73 -3.54 0.58
C LYS A 87 20.92 -3.93 1.81
N LEU A 88 19.92 -4.81 1.64
CA LEU A 88 19.16 -5.33 2.77
C LEU A 88 20.06 -6.10 3.72
N TRP A 89 20.82 -7.04 3.18
CA TRP A 89 21.67 -7.94 3.94
C TRP A 89 22.86 -7.22 4.59
N GLU A 90 23.41 -6.20 3.92
CA GLU A 90 24.43 -5.33 4.47
C GLU A 90 23.92 -4.61 5.74
N VAL A 91 22.77 -3.94 5.65
CA VAL A 91 22.17 -3.22 6.79
C VAL A 91 21.80 -4.17 7.93
N LEU A 92 21.20 -5.33 7.64
CA LEU A 92 20.88 -6.32 8.67
C LEU A 92 22.14 -6.90 9.33
N GLY A 93 23.19 -7.12 8.54
CA GLY A 93 24.49 -7.58 9.05
C GLY A 93 25.14 -6.56 9.98
N GLU A 94 25.06 -5.26 9.68
CA GLU A 94 25.52 -4.20 10.57
C GLU A 94 24.71 -4.11 11.86
N LEU A 95 23.37 -4.21 11.77
CA LEU A 95 22.51 -4.19 12.95
C LEU A 95 22.82 -5.35 13.89
N ASN A 96 23.01 -6.56 13.35
CA ASN A 96 23.37 -7.73 14.15
C ASN A 96 24.73 -7.54 14.85
N LYS A 97 25.73 -6.92 14.20
CA LYS A 97 27.01 -6.62 14.87
C LYS A 97 26.84 -5.66 16.04
N ARG A 98 26.08 -4.58 15.84
CA ARG A 98 25.81 -3.57 16.88
C ARG A 98 25.04 -4.15 18.07
N GLU A 99 24.09 -5.04 17.84
CA GLU A 99 23.36 -5.73 18.92
C GLU A 99 24.28 -6.63 19.75
N ASN A 100 25.24 -7.32 19.10
CA ASN A 100 26.19 -8.19 19.81
C ASN A 100 27.34 -7.45 20.49
N GLU A 101 27.50 -6.15 20.23
CA GLU A 101 28.54 -5.27 20.80
C GLU A 101 28.00 -4.33 21.90
N ALA A 102 26.68 -4.29 22.13
CA ALA A 102 25.99 -3.45 23.11
C ALA A 102 25.65 -4.21 24.41
#